data_AF-A0A537RXP8-F1
#
_entry.id   AF-A0A537RXP8-F1
#
_cell.length_a   1.000
_cell.length_b   1.000
_cell.length_c   1.000
_cell.angle_alpha   90.00
_cell.angle_beta   90.00
_cell.angle_gamma   90.00
#
_symmetry.space_group_name_H-M   'P 1'
#
loop_
_entity.id
_entity.type
_entity.pdbx_description
1 polymer ?
#
loop_
_entity_poly.entity_id
_entity_poly.type
_entity_poly.pdbx_seq_one_letter_code
_entity_poly.pdbx_strand_id
1 'polypeptide(L)'
;MIRSALLLCAAGLAAVTFACVAPPVAPPAPPPPPIHARIAAACTFDASQVVVTLTPGFDAAAYGNCKPTGCSASPPTPDTSAPGLNQTLIDTIQQVFDHSSQNFQSEMCQLDHIYIDTDQNSVNTAPWGIRERARNGRRHIGIPLRTLTVFSDYSSLENSILNTLLNTTWSDTIAAVPNTPEMMIAAILAHEMGHIVWWALPIPPGICQNNDDFFITWRSVIRSPAHGFHNFGGEQPGNMPIERFKFSNVKYDVNNNNLNRLSTVYSDGNWPSLFGFVAPDEDFIETYKLVTLTSRTSSPLTNFWVTIPTSKLTSIDMVQDVLNNQNTKLYSKAQWIKTCVGTP
;
A
#
# COMPACT_ATOMS: atom_id res chain seq x y z
N MET A 1 -56.37 40.86 -7.88
CA MET A 1 -55.86 40.22 -6.64
C MET A 1 -57.01 39.46 -5.99
N ILE A 2 -56.75 38.34 -5.32
CA ILE A 2 -57.73 37.33 -4.80
C ILE A 2 -58.06 36.20 -5.80
N ARG A 3 -57.11 35.30 -6.09
CA ARG A 3 -57.39 33.94 -6.61
C ARG A 3 -56.38 32.85 -6.19
N SER A 4 -55.60 33.06 -5.12
CA SER A 4 -54.52 32.10 -4.76
C SER A 4 -54.54 31.60 -3.32
N ALA A 5 -55.65 31.76 -2.59
CA ALA A 5 -55.73 31.44 -1.15
C ALA A 5 -56.58 30.20 -0.81
N LEU A 6 -56.85 29.30 -1.77
CA LEU A 6 -57.76 28.15 -1.56
C LEU A 6 -57.12 26.77 -1.82
N LEU A 7 -55.79 26.71 -1.99
CA LEU A 7 -55.05 25.46 -2.23
C LEU A 7 -54.09 25.05 -1.09
N LEU A 8 -54.11 25.77 0.04
CA LEU A 8 -53.20 25.50 1.18
C LEU A 8 -53.87 24.84 2.39
N CYS A 9 -55.19 24.60 2.38
CA CYS A 9 -55.90 23.99 3.52
C CYS A 9 -56.31 22.52 3.34
N ALA A 10 -55.98 21.86 2.23
CA ALA A 10 -56.30 20.44 2.01
C ALA A 10 -55.10 19.49 2.22
N ALA A 11 -53.89 19.99 2.42
CA ALA A 11 -52.69 19.18 2.63
C ALA A 11 -52.32 18.94 4.10
N GLY A 12 -53.10 19.48 5.05
CA GLY A 12 -52.79 19.46 6.49
C GLY A 12 -53.57 18.45 7.33
N LEU A 13 -54.39 17.57 6.74
CA LEU A 13 -55.31 16.69 7.48
C LEU A 13 -55.26 15.21 7.06
N ALA A 14 -54.18 14.78 6.39
CA ALA A 14 -53.93 13.38 6.02
C ALA A 14 -52.65 12.79 6.66
N ALA A 15 -52.09 13.44 7.68
CA ALA A 15 -50.80 13.06 8.27
C ALA A 15 -50.87 12.59 9.75
N VAL A 16 -52.05 12.27 10.29
CA VAL A 16 -52.20 11.90 11.73
C VAL A 16 -53.02 10.62 11.96
N THR A 17 -53.14 9.69 11.00
CA THR A 17 -53.88 8.42 11.21
C THR A 17 -53.13 7.14 10.84
N PHE A 18 -51.80 7.17 10.67
CA PHE A 18 -50.99 5.96 10.43
C PHE A 18 -49.91 5.70 11.48
N ALA A 19 -50.15 6.08 12.74
CA ALA A 19 -49.36 5.58 13.86
C ALA A 19 -49.93 4.22 14.31
N CYS A 20 -49.05 3.21 14.40
CA CYS A 20 -49.26 1.83 14.90
C CYS A 20 -49.49 0.72 13.88
N VAL A 21 -48.67 0.64 12.82
CA VAL A 21 -48.38 -0.65 12.17
C VAL A 21 -47.04 -1.15 12.71
N ALA A 22 -47.04 -2.30 13.39
CA ALA A 22 -45.81 -2.96 13.81
C ALA A 22 -44.91 -3.22 12.58
N PRO A 23 -43.59 -2.97 12.66
CA PRO A 23 -42.70 -3.21 11.54
C PRO A 23 -42.81 -4.67 11.10
N PRO A 24 -42.85 -4.95 9.78
CA PRO A 24 -42.87 -6.31 9.28
C PRO A 24 -41.69 -7.07 9.88
N VAL A 25 -41.98 -8.26 10.42
CA VAL A 25 -40.96 -9.19 10.92
C VAL A 25 -39.92 -9.33 9.82
N ALA A 26 -38.68 -8.93 10.12
CA ALA A 26 -37.59 -9.05 9.16
C ALA A 26 -37.53 -10.49 8.66
N PRO A 27 -37.43 -10.72 7.34
CA PRO A 27 -37.25 -12.07 6.82
C PRO A 27 -36.05 -12.71 7.53
N PRO A 28 -36.12 -14.02 7.85
CA PRO A 28 -34.99 -14.72 8.45
C PRO A 28 -33.74 -14.44 7.64
N ALA A 29 -32.65 -14.10 8.34
CA ALA A 29 -31.37 -13.82 7.71
C ALA A 29 -31.06 -14.94 6.71
N PRO A 30 -30.63 -14.60 5.47
CA PRO A 30 -30.24 -15.62 4.52
C PRO A 30 -29.19 -16.53 5.17
N PRO A 31 -29.23 -17.85 4.90
CA PRO A 31 -28.22 -18.75 5.43
C PRO A 31 -26.83 -18.19 5.09
N PRO A 32 -25.84 -18.31 6.00
CA PRO A 32 -24.49 -17.85 5.73
C PRO A 32 -24.06 -18.40 4.36
N PRO A 33 -23.45 -17.57 3.50
CA PRO A 33 -23.04 -18.01 2.18
C PRO A 33 -22.22 -19.29 2.31
N PRO A 34 -22.37 -20.25 1.38
CA PRO A 34 -21.55 -21.46 1.37
C PRO A 34 -20.09 -21.04 1.54
N ILE A 35 -19.38 -21.67 2.49
CA ILE A 35 -17.93 -21.54 2.61
C ILE A 35 -17.38 -21.92 1.23
N HIS A 36 -17.02 -20.92 0.43
CA HIS A 36 -16.42 -21.13 -0.87
C HIS A 36 -15.20 -22.02 -0.62
N ALA A 37 -15.13 -23.15 -1.33
CA ALA A 37 -14.00 -24.05 -1.28
C ALA A 37 -12.72 -23.22 -1.36
N ARG A 38 -11.92 -23.22 -0.28
CA ARG A 38 -10.64 -22.51 -0.23
C ARG A 38 -9.87 -22.94 -1.47
N ILE A 39 -9.63 -22.00 -2.38
CA ILE A 39 -8.71 -22.25 -3.49
C ILE A 39 -7.39 -22.63 -2.83
N ALA A 40 -6.84 -23.80 -3.16
CA ALA A 40 -5.64 -24.32 -2.52
C ALA A 40 -4.57 -23.23 -2.50
N ALA A 41 -4.05 -22.91 -1.30
CA ALA A 41 -2.98 -21.94 -1.14
C ALA A 41 -1.77 -22.35 -1.99
N ALA A 42 -1.06 -21.38 -2.55
CA ALA A 42 0.09 -21.65 -3.41
C ALA A 42 1.21 -22.45 -2.71
N CYS A 43 1.27 -22.35 -1.38
CA CYS A 43 2.09 -23.21 -0.52
C CYS A 43 1.47 -23.35 0.88
N THR A 44 2.09 -24.16 1.74
CA THR A 44 1.84 -24.12 3.19
C THR A 44 2.64 -22.98 3.80
N PHE A 45 1.98 -21.88 4.13
CA PHE A 45 2.55 -20.78 4.90
C PHE A 45 2.05 -20.85 6.34
N ASP A 46 2.98 -20.90 7.29
CA ASP A 46 2.71 -20.86 8.72
C ASP A 46 3.41 -19.63 9.32
N ALA A 47 2.63 -18.59 9.61
CA ALA A 47 3.14 -17.36 10.18
C ALA A 47 3.91 -17.59 11.49
N SER A 48 3.58 -18.63 12.27
CA SER A 48 4.29 -18.93 13.53
C SER A 48 5.75 -19.38 13.33
N GLN A 49 6.09 -19.84 12.12
CA GLN A 49 7.46 -20.26 11.77
C GLN A 49 8.25 -19.15 11.08
N VAL A 50 7.57 -18.24 10.38
CA VAL A 50 8.19 -17.19 9.57
C VAL A 50 8.34 -15.88 10.35
N VAL A 51 7.37 -15.56 11.22
CA VAL A 51 7.36 -14.31 12.01
C VAL A 51 8.19 -14.47 13.27
N VAL A 52 9.23 -13.66 13.42
CA VAL A 52 10.23 -13.77 14.49
C VAL A 52 10.66 -12.39 15.02
N THR A 53 11.18 -12.32 16.24
CA THR A 53 11.77 -11.08 16.76
C THR A 53 13.15 -10.84 16.14
N LEU A 54 13.46 -9.60 15.77
CA LEU A 54 14.76 -9.22 15.23
C LEU A 54 15.82 -9.09 16.35
N THR A 55 17.04 -9.58 16.10
CA THR A 55 18.18 -9.30 16.98
C THR A 55 18.48 -7.79 17.03
N PRO A 56 18.60 -7.17 18.21
CA PRO A 56 18.89 -5.74 18.34
C PRO A 56 20.17 -5.30 17.61
N GLY A 57 20.18 -4.05 17.13
CA GLY A 57 21.33 -3.45 16.46
C GLY A 57 21.52 -3.81 14.98
N PHE A 58 20.59 -4.56 14.37
CA PHE A 58 20.60 -4.76 12.91
C PHE A 58 20.33 -3.44 12.17
N ASP A 59 21.07 -3.18 11.10
CA ASP A 59 20.92 -2.01 10.22
C ASP A 59 20.60 -2.46 8.80
N ALA A 60 19.33 -2.31 8.42
CA ALA A 60 18.81 -2.73 7.12
C ALA A 60 19.47 -1.96 5.97
N ALA A 61 19.73 -0.67 6.14
CA ALA A 61 20.32 0.17 5.12
C ALA A 61 21.80 -0.17 4.90
N ALA A 62 22.57 -0.34 5.97
CA ALA A 62 23.97 -0.77 5.89
C ALA A 62 24.09 -2.15 5.24
N TYR A 63 23.22 -3.09 5.61
CA TYR A 63 23.24 -4.45 5.06
C TYR A 63 22.75 -4.50 3.60
N GLY A 64 21.64 -3.84 3.26
CA GLY A 64 21.10 -3.82 1.89
C GLY A 64 22.04 -3.15 0.88
N ASN A 65 22.84 -2.19 1.33
CA ASN A 65 23.85 -1.51 0.52
C ASN A 65 25.20 -2.25 0.45
N CYS A 66 25.39 -3.30 1.24
CA CYS A 66 26.61 -4.09 1.16
C CYS A 66 26.81 -4.71 -0.23
N LYS A 67 28.08 -4.74 -0.65
CA LYS A 67 28.52 -5.54 -1.80
C LYS A 67 28.70 -7.00 -1.40
N PRO A 68 28.61 -7.95 -2.35
CA PRO A 68 28.83 -9.37 -2.05
C PRO A 68 30.18 -9.67 -1.40
N THR A 69 31.22 -8.96 -1.80
CA THR A 69 32.56 -9.05 -1.18
C THR A 69 32.78 -7.88 -0.23
N GLY A 70 33.20 -8.17 1.01
CA GLY A 70 33.58 -7.15 2.00
C GLY A 70 32.43 -6.56 2.80
N CYS A 71 31.27 -7.23 2.89
CA CYS A 71 30.20 -6.78 3.77
C CYS A 71 30.56 -7.00 5.24
N SER A 72 30.76 -5.90 5.97
CA SER A 72 30.96 -5.90 7.42
C SER A 72 29.66 -5.88 8.21
N ALA A 73 28.53 -5.55 7.58
CA ALA A 73 27.21 -5.61 8.22
C ALA A 73 26.77 -7.07 8.40
N SER A 74 26.22 -7.36 9.58
CA SER A 74 25.66 -8.67 9.90
C SER A 74 24.31 -8.87 9.21
N PRO A 75 23.98 -10.10 8.77
CA PRO A 75 22.64 -10.40 8.27
C PRO A 75 21.60 -10.26 9.39
N PRO A 76 20.31 -10.10 9.07
CA PRO A 76 19.27 -10.15 10.08
C PRO A 76 19.19 -11.57 10.67
N THR A 77 19.01 -11.65 11.98
CA THR A 77 18.91 -12.94 12.69
C THR A 77 17.74 -12.92 13.68
N PRO A 78 17.04 -14.06 13.88
CA PRO A 78 16.04 -14.17 14.93
C PRO A 78 16.67 -13.99 16.32
N ASP A 79 16.05 -13.17 17.18
CA ASP A 79 16.43 -13.08 18.59
C ASP A 79 15.78 -14.22 19.38
N THR A 80 16.56 -15.24 19.70
CA THR A 80 16.10 -16.39 20.50
C THR A 80 16.00 -16.09 22.00
N SER A 81 16.42 -14.91 22.45
CA SER A 81 16.35 -14.46 23.85
C SER A 81 15.15 -13.56 24.14
N ALA A 82 14.52 -13.02 23.10
CA ALA A 82 13.36 -12.16 23.23
C ALA A 82 12.11 -12.94 23.71
N PRO A 83 11.20 -12.28 24.45
CA PRO A 83 9.87 -12.85 24.70
C PRO A 83 9.16 -13.21 23.39
N GLY A 84 8.31 -14.23 23.45
CA GLY A 84 7.47 -14.61 22.31
C GLY A 84 6.60 -13.45 21.83
N LEU A 85 6.42 -13.34 20.52
CA LEU A 85 5.58 -12.32 19.91
C LEU A 85 4.10 -12.53 20.26
N ASN A 86 3.34 -11.45 20.17
CA ASN A 86 1.89 -11.48 20.40
C ASN A 86 1.20 -12.39 19.36
N GLN A 87 0.46 -13.39 19.83
CA GLN A 87 -0.24 -14.34 18.96
C GLN A 87 -1.24 -13.65 18.02
N THR A 88 -1.92 -12.58 18.44
CA THR A 88 -2.83 -11.80 17.58
C THR A 88 -2.10 -11.21 16.38
N LEU A 89 -0.83 -10.79 16.52
CA LEU A 89 -0.04 -10.30 15.39
C LEU A 89 0.26 -11.42 14.40
N ILE A 90 0.70 -12.58 14.90
CA ILE A 90 0.98 -13.77 14.09
C ILE A 90 -0.29 -14.19 13.34
N ASP A 91 -1.43 -14.27 14.03
CA ASP A 91 -2.72 -14.61 13.45
C ASP A 91 -3.17 -13.58 12.40
N THR A 92 -2.87 -12.30 12.60
CA THR A 92 -3.20 -11.25 11.63
C THR A 92 -2.34 -11.38 10.37
N ILE A 93 -1.04 -11.67 10.50
CA ILE A 93 -0.17 -11.94 9.34
C ILE A 93 -0.62 -13.20 8.59
N GLN A 94 -1.04 -14.24 9.31
CA GLN A 94 -1.64 -15.43 8.71
C GLN A 94 -2.93 -15.07 7.94
N GLN A 95 -3.79 -14.23 8.50
CA GLN A 95 -5.00 -13.76 7.81
C GLN A 95 -4.67 -12.98 6.54
N VAL A 96 -3.64 -12.12 6.57
CA VAL A 96 -3.16 -11.43 5.37
C VAL A 96 -2.78 -12.43 4.29
N PHE A 97 -2.01 -13.47 4.63
CA PHE A 97 -1.67 -14.54 3.67
C PHE A 97 -2.94 -15.24 3.14
N ASP A 98 -3.81 -15.72 4.04
CA ASP A 98 -5.02 -16.48 3.71
C ASP A 98 -6.00 -15.68 2.81
N HIS A 99 -6.09 -14.36 3.01
CA HIS A 99 -6.98 -13.48 2.27
C HIS A 99 -6.37 -12.90 0.99
N SER A 100 -5.09 -13.13 0.73
CA SER A 100 -4.40 -12.59 -0.44
C SER A 100 -4.67 -13.39 -1.72
N SER A 101 -4.27 -12.83 -2.85
CA SER A 101 -4.28 -13.57 -4.11
C SER A 101 -3.21 -14.67 -4.09
N GLN A 102 -3.37 -15.70 -4.93
CA GLN A 102 -2.42 -16.83 -4.98
C GLN A 102 -0.99 -16.41 -5.29
N ASN A 103 -0.82 -15.29 -5.99
CA ASN A 103 0.49 -14.83 -6.43
C ASN A 103 1.19 -14.06 -5.33
N PHE A 104 0.45 -13.22 -4.60
CA PHE A 104 1.02 -12.63 -3.39
C PHE A 104 1.33 -13.70 -2.35
N GLN A 105 0.49 -14.73 -2.22
CA GLN A 105 0.82 -15.91 -1.42
C GLN A 105 2.12 -16.56 -1.90
N SER A 106 2.28 -16.79 -3.21
CA SER A 106 3.50 -17.39 -3.80
C SER A 106 4.77 -16.59 -3.51
N GLU A 107 4.68 -15.26 -3.46
CA GLU A 107 5.81 -14.41 -3.05
C GLU A 107 6.06 -14.47 -1.54
N MET A 108 5.01 -14.43 -0.72
CA MET A 108 5.14 -14.60 0.75
C MET A 108 5.74 -15.96 1.12
N CYS A 109 5.43 -17.01 0.38
CA CYS A 109 6.00 -18.35 0.54
C CYS A 109 7.53 -18.40 0.34
N GLN A 110 8.11 -17.39 -0.33
CA GLN A 110 9.55 -17.31 -0.57
C GLN A 110 10.28 -16.50 0.49
N LEU A 111 9.58 -15.92 1.46
CA LEU A 111 10.20 -15.22 2.59
C LEU A 111 10.88 -16.22 3.51
N ASP A 112 12.12 -15.93 3.88
CA ASP A 112 12.80 -16.66 4.94
C ASP A 112 12.23 -16.23 6.30
N HIS A 113 12.07 -14.92 6.53
CA HIS A 113 11.55 -14.38 7.78
C HIS A 113 10.81 -13.05 7.60
N ILE A 114 9.81 -12.85 8.47
CA ILE A 114 9.22 -11.54 8.77
C ILE A 114 9.67 -11.16 10.18
N TYR A 115 10.55 -10.17 10.27
CA TYR A 115 11.12 -9.71 11.52
C TYR A 115 10.25 -8.64 12.16
N ILE A 116 9.93 -8.80 13.44
CA ILE A 116 9.37 -7.74 14.28
C ILE A 116 10.51 -7.12 15.06
N ASP A 117 10.80 -5.86 14.78
CA ASP A 117 11.86 -5.12 15.46
C ASP A 117 11.32 -4.48 16.74
N THR A 118 11.67 -5.08 17.88
CA THR A 118 11.23 -4.66 19.20
C THR A 118 12.22 -3.70 19.89
N ASP A 119 13.36 -3.41 19.27
CA ASP A 119 14.36 -2.51 19.83
C ASP A 119 13.92 -1.05 19.69
N GLN A 120 13.69 -0.39 20.83
CA GLN A 120 13.28 1.02 20.86
C GLN A 120 14.35 1.97 20.32
N ASN A 121 15.61 1.54 20.33
CA ASN A 121 16.76 2.31 19.83
C ASN A 121 17.19 1.87 18.43
N SER A 122 16.39 1.04 17.75
CA SER A 122 16.69 0.57 16.42
C SER A 122 16.88 1.74 15.44
N VAL A 123 17.89 1.60 14.59
CA VAL A 123 18.11 2.50 13.44
C VAL A 123 17.05 2.29 12.35
N ASN A 124 16.38 1.13 12.33
CA ASN A 124 15.31 0.80 11.39
C ASN A 124 14.02 1.49 11.82
N THR A 125 13.85 2.72 11.38
CA THR A 125 12.75 3.58 11.81
C THR A 125 11.42 3.34 11.07
N ALA A 126 11.49 2.68 9.91
CA ALA A 126 10.36 2.31 9.07
C ALA A 126 10.44 0.81 8.73
N PRO A 127 9.34 0.20 8.25
CA PRO A 127 9.41 -1.11 7.63
C PRO A 127 10.44 -1.17 6.49
N TRP A 128 10.93 -2.37 6.22
CA TRP A 128 11.94 -2.60 5.19
C TRP A 128 11.81 -3.98 4.55
N GLY A 129 12.13 -4.09 3.26
CA GLY A 129 12.21 -5.32 2.50
C GLY A 129 13.59 -5.50 1.87
N ILE A 130 14.22 -6.65 2.07
CA ILE A 130 15.57 -6.94 1.57
C ILE A 130 15.61 -8.30 0.89
N ARG A 131 16.26 -8.33 -0.29
CA ARG A 131 16.80 -9.55 -0.88
C ARG A 131 18.33 -9.56 -0.75
N GLU A 132 18.87 -10.56 -0.06
CA GLU A 132 20.29 -10.58 0.31
C GLU A 132 21.22 -10.69 -0.90
N ARG A 133 22.08 -9.70 -1.10
CA ARG A 133 23.13 -9.74 -2.14
C ARG A 133 24.30 -10.63 -1.78
N ALA A 134 24.71 -10.59 -0.52
CA ALA A 134 26.00 -11.11 -0.09
C ALA A 134 25.97 -12.58 0.32
N ARG A 135 24.80 -13.12 0.70
CA ARG A 135 24.70 -14.37 1.46
C ARG A 135 23.53 -15.26 1.06
N ASN A 136 23.31 -15.43 -0.26
CA ASN A 136 22.44 -16.44 -0.89
C ASN A 136 21.04 -15.97 -1.33
N GLY A 137 20.77 -14.67 -1.47
CA GLY A 137 19.52 -14.21 -2.09
C GLY A 137 18.27 -14.43 -1.22
N ARG A 138 18.45 -14.65 0.09
CA ARG A 138 17.35 -14.76 1.07
C ARG A 138 16.48 -13.52 1.08
N ARG A 139 15.23 -13.67 1.48
CA ARG A 139 14.20 -12.63 1.40
C ARG A 139 13.64 -12.36 2.78
N HIS A 140 13.71 -11.10 3.19
CA HIS A 140 13.36 -10.67 4.53
C HIS A 140 12.51 -9.42 4.48
N ILE A 141 11.51 -9.36 5.35
CA ILE A 141 10.79 -8.14 5.68
C ILE A 141 11.03 -7.84 7.16
N GLY A 142 11.24 -6.58 7.51
CA GLY A 142 11.24 -6.13 8.90
C GLY A 142 10.17 -5.07 9.13
N ILE A 143 9.50 -5.17 10.27
CA ILE A 143 8.45 -4.24 10.69
C ILE A 143 8.77 -3.77 12.12
N PRO A 144 9.07 -2.49 12.33
CA PRO A 144 9.21 -1.94 13.67
C PRO A 144 7.92 -2.13 14.48
N LEU A 145 8.03 -2.68 15.69
CA LEU A 145 6.87 -2.88 16.58
C LEU A 145 6.14 -1.56 16.83
N ARG A 146 6.89 -0.45 16.92
CA ARG A 146 6.32 0.89 17.07
C ARG A 146 5.36 1.27 15.94
N THR A 147 5.60 0.81 14.71
CA THR A 147 4.68 1.06 13.58
C THR A 147 3.34 0.36 13.84
N LEU A 148 3.39 -0.87 14.34
CA LEU A 148 2.21 -1.68 14.65
C LEU A 148 1.44 -1.21 15.89
N THR A 149 2.07 -0.43 16.78
CA THR A 149 1.43 0.08 18.00
C THR A 149 0.99 1.54 17.90
N VAL A 150 1.63 2.34 17.03
CA VAL A 150 1.25 3.75 16.80
C VAL A 150 0.05 3.87 15.86
N PHE A 151 -0.05 2.97 14.87
CA PHE A 151 -1.11 3.01 13.87
C PHE A 151 -2.13 1.88 14.11
N SER A 152 -3.41 2.24 14.09
CA SER A 152 -4.51 1.30 14.26
C SER A 152 -5.04 0.75 12.94
N ASP A 153 -4.80 1.46 11.84
CA ASP A 153 -5.44 1.19 10.55
C ASP A 153 -4.67 1.78 9.38
N TYR A 154 -5.03 1.34 8.18
CA TYR A 154 -4.31 1.67 6.94
C TYR A 154 -4.32 3.17 6.64
N SER A 155 -5.44 3.85 6.88
CA SER A 155 -5.57 5.29 6.61
C SER A 155 -4.66 6.11 7.52
N SER A 156 -4.58 5.75 8.81
CA SER A 156 -3.70 6.43 9.77
C SER A 156 -2.21 6.31 9.40
N LEU A 157 -1.79 5.13 8.92
CA LEU A 157 -0.43 4.88 8.43
C LEU A 157 -0.12 5.73 7.20
N GLU A 158 -0.95 5.67 6.16
CA GLU A 158 -0.74 6.40 4.90
C GLU A 158 -0.78 7.92 5.11
N ASN A 159 -1.65 8.41 6.00
CA ASN A 159 -1.68 9.83 6.37
C ASN A 159 -0.36 10.25 7.06
N SER A 160 0.23 9.39 7.89
CA SER A 160 1.54 9.63 8.50
C SER A 160 2.68 9.63 7.46
N ILE A 161 2.64 8.71 6.49
CA ILE A 161 3.62 8.65 5.39
C ILE A 161 3.58 9.94 4.58
N LEU A 162 2.38 10.36 4.15
CA LEU A 162 2.18 11.60 3.41
C LEU A 162 2.70 12.81 4.18
N ASN A 163 2.35 12.93 5.46
CA ASN A 163 2.80 14.03 6.30
C ASN A 163 4.32 14.05 6.50
N THR A 164 4.94 12.88 6.65
CA THR A 164 6.39 12.77 6.79
C THR A 164 7.11 13.19 5.51
N LEU A 165 6.61 12.75 4.35
CA LEU A 165 7.16 13.11 3.04
C LEU A 165 7.11 14.62 2.80
N LEU A 166 5.94 15.22 3.04
CA LEU A 166 5.68 16.62 2.77
C LEU A 166 6.09 17.58 3.89
N ASN A 167 6.45 17.06 5.07
CA ASN A 167 6.68 17.85 6.29
C ASN A 167 5.44 18.68 6.69
N THR A 168 4.29 18.01 6.77
CA THR A 168 2.97 18.59 7.11
C THR A 168 2.34 17.89 8.32
N THR A 169 1.19 18.39 8.77
CA THR A 169 0.41 17.81 9.88
C THR A 169 -1.08 17.73 9.54
N TRP A 170 -1.41 17.38 8.30
CA TRP A 170 -2.80 17.29 7.86
C TRP A 170 -3.48 16.07 8.47
N SER A 171 -4.74 16.20 8.86
CA SER A 171 -5.60 15.09 9.27
C SER A 171 -6.54 14.71 8.12
N ASP A 172 -7.05 13.47 8.14
CA ASP A 172 -8.15 13.02 7.30
C ASP A 172 -7.92 13.21 5.79
N THR A 173 -6.64 13.26 5.37
CA THR A 173 -6.25 13.38 3.96
C THR A 173 -6.40 12.03 3.25
N ILE A 174 -6.24 10.93 3.98
CA ILE A 174 -6.34 9.58 3.46
C ILE A 174 -7.52 8.86 4.12
N ALA A 175 -8.31 8.14 3.31
CA ALA A 175 -9.31 7.20 3.79
C ALA A 175 -9.30 5.93 2.93
N ALA A 176 -9.46 4.77 3.55
CA ALA A 176 -9.46 3.47 2.87
C ALA A 176 -10.74 2.68 3.18
N VAL A 177 -11.17 1.81 2.28
CA VAL A 177 -12.19 0.78 2.57
C VAL A 177 -11.71 -0.57 2.02
N PRO A 178 -11.58 -1.61 2.87
CA PRO A 178 -11.70 -1.58 4.33
C PRO A 178 -10.55 -0.83 5.00
N ASN A 179 -10.82 -0.17 6.14
CA ASN A 179 -9.81 0.47 6.97
C ASN A 179 -9.57 -0.34 8.26
N THR A 180 -8.67 -1.32 8.23
CA THR A 180 -8.44 -2.25 9.35
C THR A 180 -6.96 -2.41 9.65
N PRO A 181 -6.59 -2.92 10.85
CA PRO A 181 -5.21 -3.33 11.14
C PRO A 181 -4.69 -4.38 10.16
N GLU A 182 -5.56 -5.30 9.72
CA GLU A 182 -5.20 -6.33 8.73
C GLU A 182 -4.86 -5.71 7.36
N MET A 183 -5.64 -4.71 6.90
CA MET A 183 -5.33 -3.99 5.66
C MET A 183 -4.03 -3.19 5.78
N MET A 184 -3.76 -2.60 6.95
CA MET A 184 -2.50 -1.91 7.24
C MET A 184 -1.30 -2.86 7.12
N ILE A 185 -1.37 -4.03 7.76
CA ILE A 185 -0.28 -5.02 7.70
C ILE A 185 -0.13 -5.55 6.27
N ALA A 186 -1.24 -5.79 5.56
CA ALA A 186 -1.18 -6.18 4.15
C ALA A 186 -0.51 -5.11 3.28
N ALA A 187 -0.78 -3.82 3.53
CA ALA A 187 -0.16 -2.73 2.80
C ALA A 187 1.35 -2.67 3.05
N ILE A 188 1.78 -2.81 4.31
CA ILE A 188 3.20 -2.90 4.67
C ILE A 188 3.85 -4.09 3.95
N LEU A 189 3.29 -5.29 4.10
CA LEU A 189 3.86 -6.50 3.50
C LEU A 189 3.89 -6.41 1.97
N ALA A 190 2.86 -5.86 1.33
CA ALA A 190 2.82 -5.70 -0.11
C ALA A 190 3.84 -4.66 -0.62
N HIS A 191 4.02 -3.55 0.11
CA HIS A 191 5.06 -2.57 -0.18
C HIS A 191 6.46 -3.19 -0.07
N GLU A 192 6.79 -3.80 1.06
CA GLU A 192 8.12 -4.37 1.28
C GLU A 192 8.42 -5.56 0.37
N MET A 193 7.39 -6.37 0.05
CA MET A 193 7.52 -7.40 -0.99
C MET A 193 7.75 -6.79 -2.37
N GLY A 194 7.14 -5.64 -2.68
CA GLY A 194 7.39 -4.89 -3.91
C GLY A 194 8.88 -4.59 -4.10
N HIS A 195 9.60 -4.19 -3.05
CA HIS A 195 11.06 -4.00 -3.10
C HIS A 195 11.80 -5.30 -3.44
N ILE A 196 11.41 -6.42 -2.83
CA ILE A 196 12.03 -7.75 -3.05
C ILE A 196 11.79 -8.22 -4.49
N VAL A 197 10.57 -8.08 -4.99
CA VAL A 197 10.18 -8.42 -6.36
C VAL A 197 10.91 -7.52 -7.36
N TRP A 198 10.89 -6.20 -7.14
CA TRP A 198 11.63 -5.24 -7.96
C TRP A 198 13.11 -5.61 -8.10
N TRP A 199 13.74 -6.01 -6.98
CA TRP A 199 15.14 -6.45 -6.99
C TRP A 199 15.35 -7.67 -7.89
N ALA A 200 14.42 -8.63 -7.89
CA ALA A 200 14.54 -9.91 -8.59
C ALA A 200 14.24 -9.81 -10.08
N LEU A 201 13.43 -8.84 -10.49
CA LEU A 201 13.12 -8.61 -11.88
C LEU A 201 14.37 -8.08 -12.60
N PRO A 202 14.78 -8.68 -13.73
CA PRO A 202 15.55 -7.90 -14.69
C PRO A 202 14.56 -6.82 -15.15
N ILE A 203 14.77 -5.53 -14.86
CA ILE A 203 13.91 -4.46 -15.40
C ILE A 203 14.57 -3.69 -16.57
N PRO A 204 15.10 -4.35 -17.64
CA PRO A 204 15.35 -3.68 -18.91
C PRO A 204 14.05 -3.54 -19.74
N PRO A 205 14.04 -2.69 -20.78
CA PRO A 205 12.94 -2.65 -21.74
C PRO A 205 12.68 -4.04 -22.36
N GLY A 206 11.40 -4.43 -22.53
CA GLY A 206 11.01 -5.59 -23.33
C GLY A 206 10.82 -6.93 -22.60
N ILE A 207 10.83 -6.98 -21.26
CA ILE A 207 10.48 -8.21 -20.50
C ILE A 207 9.05 -8.63 -20.80
N CYS A 208 8.17 -7.63 -20.94
CA CYS A 208 6.81 -7.88 -21.38
C CYS A 208 6.73 -7.70 -22.89
N GLN A 209 6.33 -8.77 -23.59
CA GLN A 209 6.43 -8.90 -25.04
C GLN A 209 5.50 -7.94 -25.84
N ASN A 210 4.65 -7.16 -25.15
CA ASN A 210 3.55 -6.41 -25.77
C ASN A 210 3.76 -4.89 -25.90
N ASN A 211 4.99 -4.37 -25.89
CA ASN A 211 5.27 -2.92 -25.92
C ASN A 211 4.72 -2.11 -24.72
N ASP A 212 4.17 -2.77 -23.71
CA ASP A 212 3.75 -2.12 -22.47
C ASP A 212 4.99 -1.76 -21.65
N ASP A 213 5.31 -0.47 -21.56
CA ASP A 213 6.38 0.03 -20.70
C ASP A 213 5.76 0.47 -19.36
N PHE A 214 6.19 -0.14 -18.26
CA PHE A 214 5.78 0.31 -16.92
C PHE A 214 6.13 1.80 -16.71
N PHE A 215 7.22 2.26 -17.33
CA PHE A 215 7.74 3.61 -17.12
C PHE A 215 7.14 4.68 -18.03
N ILE A 216 5.90 4.50 -18.53
CA ILE A 216 5.14 5.48 -19.34
C ILE A 216 4.88 6.82 -18.64
N THR A 217 5.23 6.95 -17.36
CA THR A 217 5.18 8.17 -16.55
C THR A 217 6.54 8.82 -16.34
N TRP A 218 7.62 8.20 -16.85
CA TRP A 218 9.00 8.64 -16.71
C TRP A 218 9.63 9.03 -18.04
N ARG A 219 10.22 10.23 -18.10
CA ARG A 219 10.94 10.73 -19.28
C ARG A 219 12.33 10.13 -19.38
N SER A 220 12.98 9.98 -18.25
CA SER A 220 14.31 9.39 -18.11
C SER A 220 14.28 8.49 -16.90
N VAL A 221 14.65 7.24 -17.10
CA VAL A 221 14.87 6.28 -16.03
C VAL A 221 16.30 5.79 -16.20
N ILE A 222 17.11 6.00 -15.17
CA ILE A 222 18.39 5.31 -15.04
C ILE A 222 18.06 3.88 -14.64
N ARG A 223 17.78 3.05 -15.65
CA ARG A 223 17.33 1.63 -15.55
C ARG A 223 18.48 0.65 -15.27
N SER A 224 19.51 1.05 -14.55
CA SER A 224 20.56 0.12 -14.11
C SER A 224 20.12 -0.42 -12.75
N PRO A 225 20.19 -1.73 -12.46
CA PRO A 225 19.72 -2.19 -11.18
C PRO A 225 20.67 -1.63 -10.12
N ALA A 226 20.26 -0.53 -9.51
CA ALA A 226 20.69 -0.20 -8.17
C ALA A 226 19.96 -1.18 -7.25
N HIS A 227 20.28 -2.47 -7.41
CA HIS A 227 20.23 -3.40 -6.31
C HIS A 227 20.90 -2.63 -5.14
N GLY A 228 20.29 -2.64 -3.95
CA GLY A 228 20.67 -1.74 -2.87
C GLY A 228 19.48 -1.45 -1.97
N PHE A 229 19.71 -0.65 -0.94
CA PHE A 229 18.65 -0.18 -0.06
C PHE A 229 18.20 1.21 -0.49
N HIS A 230 16.90 1.36 -0.75
CA HIS A 230 16.31 2.66 -1.01
C HIS A 230 15.82 3.26 0.31
N ASN A 231 16.41 4.40 0.69
CA ASN A 231 15.94 5.16 1.85
C ASN A 231 14.58 5.82 1.57
N PHE A 232 13.70 5.78 2.57
CA PHE A 232 12.39 6.42 2.54
C PHE A 232 12.41 7.84 1.93
N GLY A 233 11.63 8.07 0.88
CA GLY A 233 11.45 9.39 0.25
C GLY A 233 12.67 9.91 -0.51
N GLY A 234 13.66 9.07 -0.80
CA GLY A 234 14.89 9.46 -1.49
C GLY A 234 14.71 9.62 -3.00
N GLU A 235 14.89 10.83 -3.54
CA GLU A 235 14.98 10.97 -5.01
C GLU A 235 16.31 10.38 -5.51
N GLN A 236 16.27 9.54 -6.55
CA GLN A 236 17.47 9.05 -7.22
C GLN A 236 17.91 10.04 -8.33
N PRO A 237 19.14 10.58 -8.29
CA PRO A 237 19.61 11.54 -9.29
C PRO A 237 19.55 11.00 -10.71
N GLY A 238 19.02 11.81 -11.64
CA GLY A 238 18.96 11.49 -13.08
C GLY A 238 17.70 10.76 -13.54
N ASN A 239 16.86 10.29 -12.62
CA ASN A 239 15.48 9.93 -12.91
C ASN A 239 14.63 11.21 -13.08
N MET A 240 13.78 11.25 -14.10
CA MET A 240 12.91 12.40 -14.38
C MET A 240 11.52 11.93 -14.80
N PRO A 241 10.45 12.34 -14.10
CA PRO A 241 9.09 12.08 -14.53
C PRO A 241 8.71 12.91 -15.77
N ILE A 242 7.74 12.42 -16.57
CA ILE A 242 7.24 13.09 -17.78
C ILE A 242 6.61 14.45 -17.46
N GLU A 243 6.10 14.61 -16.24
CA GLU A 243 5.36 15.79 -15.83
C GLU A 243 6.24 16.99 -15.42
N ARG A 244 7.58 16.88 -15.48
CA ARG A 244 8.55 17.90 -14.97
C ARG A 244 8.38 18.29 -13.50
N PHE A 245 7.57 17.58 -12.76
CA PHE A 245 7.42 17.77 -11.33
C PHE A 245 8.52 16.92 -10.66
N LYS A 246 9.44 17.53 -9.92
CA LYS A 246 10.33 16.77 -9.02
C LYS A 246 9.65 16.68 -7.67
N PHE A 247 9.89 15.62 -6.90
CA PHE A 247 9.31 15.50 -5.55
C PHE A 247 9.77 16.68 -4.67
N SER A 248 11.04 17.06 -4.76
CA SER A 248 11.57 18.28 -4.15
C SER A 248 10.78 19.56 -4.50
N ASN A 249 10.26 19.67 -5.73
CA ASN A 249 9.44 20.81 -6.12
C ASN A 249 8.01 20.72 -5.54
N VAL A 250 7.41 19.53 -5.50
CA VAL A 250 6.09 19.33 -4.84
C VAL A 250 6.20 19.69 -3.36
N LYS A 251 7.24 19.19 -2.68
CA LYS A 251 7.52 19.51 -1.27
C LYS A 251 7.74 21.00 -1.05
N TYR A 252 8.51 21.66 -1.93
CA TYR A 252 8.68 23.11 -1.89
C TYR A 252 7.35 23.85 -2.04
N ASP A 253 6.52 23.47 -3.03
CA ASP A 253 5.23 24.12 -3.27
C ASP A 253 4.28 23.95 -2.06
N VAL A 254 4.21 22.75 -1.48
CA VAL A 254 3.41 22.46 -0.28
C VAL A 254 3.86 23.32 0.91
N ASN A 255 5.17 23.44 1.16
CA ASN A 255 5.71 24.30 2.21
C ASN A 255 5.37 25.80 2.02
N ASN A 256 5.05 26.21 0.79
CA ASN A 256 4.61 27.56 0.45
C ASN A 256 3.08 27.66 0.29
N ASN A 257 2.33 26.68 0.81
CA ASN A 257 0.87 26.59 0.71
C ASN A 257 0.33 26.58 -0.73
N ASN A 258 1.14 26.14 -1.70
CA ASN A 258 0.73 25.93 -3.08
C ASN A 258 0.47 24.44 -3.32
N LEU A 259 -0.80 24.04 -3.32
CA LEU A 259 -1.20 22.64 -3.42
C LEU A 259 -1.54 22.18 -4.84
N ASN A 260 -1.39 23.06 -5.83
CA ASN A 260 -1.81 22.77 -7.21
C ASN A 260 -1.04 21.57 -7.78
N ARG A 261 0.30 21.56 -7.61
CA ARG A 261 1.12 20.47 -8.13
C ARG A 261 0.84 19.14 -7.44
N LEU A 262 0.63 19.16 -6.13
CA LEU A 262 0.24 17.97 -5.37
C LEU A 262 -1.11 17.43 -5.85
N SER A 263 -2.09 18.31 -6.06
CA SER A 263 -3.39 17.94 -6.60
C SER A 263 -3.27 17.30 -7.98
N THR A 264 -2.43 17.85 -8.87
CA THR A 264 -2.14 17.29 -10.20
C THR A 264 -1.52 15.89 -10.12
N VAL A 265 -0.56 15.66 -9.22
CA VAL A 265 0.08 14.34 -9.05
C VAL A 265 -0.95 13.23 -8.80
N TYR A 266 -1.97 13.51 -7.98
CA TYR A 266 -3.04 12.54 -7.69
C TYR A 266 -4.14 12.51 -8.76
N SER A 267 -4.52 13.65 -9.35
CA SER A 267 -5.66 13.75 -10.27
C SER A 267 -5.37 13.35 -11.72
N ASP A 268 -4.12 13.45 -12.17
CA ASP A 268 -3.76 13.16 -13.57
C ASP A 268 -3.76 11.65 -13.89
N GLY A 269 -3.96 10.80 -12.90
CA GLY A 269 -4.07 9.35 -13.10
C GLY A 269 -2.74 8.66 -13.40
N ASN A 270 -1.62 9.31 -13.10
CA ASN A 270 -0.30 8.82 -13.47
C ASN A 270 0.36 8.00 -12.36
N TRP A 271 0.13 8.31 -11.08
CA TRP A 271 0.86 7.72 -9.96
C TRP A 271 -0.07 6.99 -8.99
N PRO A 272 0.37 5.89 -8.36
CA PRO A 272 -0.40 5.17 -7.35
C PRO A 272 -0.53 5.97 -6.04
N SER A 273 0.48 6.78 -5.72
CA SER A 273 0.56 7.62 -4.53
C SER A 273 1.65 8.67 -4.72
N LEU A 274 1.78 9.61 -3.77
CA LEU A 274 2.91 10.53 -3.72
C LEU A 274 4.26 9.81 -3.59
N PHE A 275 4.30 8.65 -2.92
CA PHE A 275 5.53 7.89 -2.75
C PHE A 275 5.98 7.29 -4.09
N GLY A 276 5.03 6.79 -4.90
CA GLY A 276 5.32 6.27 -6.24
C GLY A 276 5.89 7.32 -7.20
N PHE A 277 5.70 8.60 -6.90
CA PHE A 277 6.25 9.70 -7.67
C PHE A 277 7.71 10.05 -7.31
N VAL A 278 8.23 9.56 -6.17
CA VAL A 278 9.58 9.88 -5.68
C VAL A 278 10.67 9.26 -6.57
N ALA A 279 10.48 8.01 -7.00
CA ALA A 279 11.45 7.29 -7.81
C ALA A 279 10.78 6.17 -8.64
N PRO A 280 11.43 5.70 -9.72
CA PRO A 280 10.85 4.68 -10.60
C PRO A 280 10.60 3.32 -9.94
N ASP A 281 11.43 2.95 -8.98
CA ASP A 281 11.23 1.74 -8.18
C ASP A 281 10.05 1.92 -7.23
N GLU A 282 9.93 3.06 -6.55
CA GLU A 282 8.76 3.36 -5.71
C GLU A 282 7.46 3.41 -6.50
N ASP A 283 7.50 3.89 -7.75
CA ASP A 283 6.35 3.83 -8.65
C ASP A 283 5.86 2.38 -8.84
N PHE A 284 6.80 1.48 -9.08
CA PHE A 284 6.53 0.06 -9.19
C PHE A 284 5.98 -0.51 -7.88
N ILE A 285 6.63 -0.24 -6.76
CA ILE A 285 6.29 -0.80 -5.47
C ILE A 285 4.90 -0.35 -5.02
N GLU A 286 4.59 0.93 -5.17
CA GLU A 286 3.29 1.48 -4.80
C GLU A 286 2.17 1.01 -5.74
N THR A 287 2.48 0.84 -7.04
CA THR A 287 1.52 0.23 -7.97
C THR A 287 1.30 -1.24 -7.64
N TYR A 288 2.37 -1.98 -7.31
CA TYR A 288 2.31 -3.39 -6.88
C TYR A 288 1.50 -3.55 -5.60
N LYS A 289 1.69 -2.66 -4.62
CA LYS A 289 0.89 -2.58 -3.39
C LYS A 289 -0.58 -2.43 -3.73
N LEU A 290 -0.97 -1.42 -4.52
CA LEU A 290 -2.38 -1.22 -4.88
C LEU A 290 -2.99 -2.41 -5.63
N VAL A 291 -2.28 -3.00 -6.58
CA VAL A 291 -2.73 -4.21 -7.29
C VAL A 291 -2.91 -5.37 -6.31
N THR A 292 -1.96 -5.59 -5.41
CA THR A 292 -2.02 -6.65 -4.40
C THR A 292 -3.24 -6.47 -3.49
N LEU A 293 -3.42 -5.28 -2.91
CA LEU A 293 -4.51 -5.02 -1.96
C LEU A 293 -5.90 -5.10 -2.61
N THR A 294 -6.03 -4.68 -3.88
CA THR A 294 -7.31 -4.75 -4.62
C THR A 294 -7.63 -6.15 -5.16
N SER A 295 -6.62 -7.02 -5.30
CA SER A 295 -6.76 -8.40 -5.80
C SER A 295 -6.99 -9.47 -4.71
N ARG A 296 -7.03 -9.05 -3.44
CA ARG A 296 -7.27 -9.97 -2.30
C ARG A 296 -8.57 -10.75 -2.50
N THR A 297 -8.54 -12.03 -2.18
CA THR A 297 -9.67 -12.95 -2.29
C THR A 297 -10.74 -12.70 -1.23
N SER A 298 -10.34 -12.12 -0.09
CA SER A 298 -11.22 -11.68 0.98
C SER A 298 -10.83 -10.27 1.43
N SER A 299 -11.86 -9.44 1.65
CA SER A 299 -11.70 -8.05 2.09
C SER A 299 -10.76 -7.23 1.19
N PRO A 300 -10.97 -7.19 -0.15
CA PRO A 300 -10.15 -6.39 -1.04
C PRO A 300 -10.29 -4.89 -0.74
N LEU A 301 -9.21 -4.14 -0.98
CA LEU A 301 -9.27 -2.69 -0.98
C LEU A 301 -10.18 -2.23 -2.12
N THR A 302 -11.36 -1.72 -1.78
CA THR A 302 -12.34 -1.24 -2.78
C THR A 302 -12.19 0.25 -3.04
N ASN A 303 -11.71 1.01 -2.06
CA ASN A 303 -11.58 2.46 -2.16
C ASN A 303 -10.34 2.94 -1.42
N PHE A 304 -9.67 3.94 -1.99
CA PHE A 304 -8.54 4.62 -1.35
C PHE A 304 -8.57 6.09 -1.73
N TRP A 305 -9.21 6.90 -0.90
CA TRP A 305 -9.40 8.32 -1.15
C TRP A 305 -8.21 9.15 -0.67
N VAL A 306 -7.81 10.09 -1.53
CA VAL A 306 -6.85 11.15 -1.21
C VAL A 306 -7.55 12.49 -1.34
N THR A 307 -7.63 13.22 -0.23
CA THR A 307 -8.31 14.52 -0.13
C THR A 307 -7.28 15.61 0.12
N ILE A 308 -6.89 16.35 -0.93
CA ILE A 308 -5.92 17.45 -0.80
C ILE A 308 -6.65 18.70 -0.28
N PRO A 309 -6.18 19.36 0.79
CA PRO A 309 -6.87 20.48 1.44
C PRO A 309 -6.74 21.80 0.66
N THR A 310 -7.16 21.81 -0.61
CA THR A 310 -7.22 23.03 -1.43
C THR A 310 -8.52 23.80 -1.19
N SER A 311 -8.62 25.02 -1.71
CA SER A 311 -9.86 25.82 -1.65
C SER A 311 -11.06 25.17 -2.36
N LYS A 312 -10.80 24.18 -3.22
CA LYS A 312 -11.80 23.26 -3.77
C LYS A 312 -11.44 21.85 -3.31
N LEU A 313 -12.03 21.39 -2.21
CA LEU A 313 -11.83 20.03 -1.72
C LEU A 313 -12.03 19.04 -2.88
N THR A 314 -10.92 18.43 -3.29
CA THR A 314 -10.90 17.42 -4.34
C THR A 314 -10.47 16.15 -3.65
N SER A 315 -11.39 15.20 -3.59
CA SER A 315 -11.13 13.85 -3.12
C SER A 315 -11.07 12.95 -4.35
N ILE A 316 -9.99 12.19 -4.47
CA ILE A 316 -9.73 11.30 -5.60
C ILE A 316 -9.69 9.89 -5.06
N ASP A 317 -10.53 9.00 -5.58
CA ASP A 317 -10.44 7.58 -5.25
C ASP A 317 -9.38 6.91 -6.13
N MET A 318 -8.22 6.65 -5.56
CA MET A 318 -7.10 6.04 -6.28
C MET A 318 -7.44 4.64 -6.80
N VAL A 319 -8.41 3.93 -6.20
CA VAL A 319 -8.85 2.62 -6.70
C VAL A 319 -9.86 2.80 -7.82
N GLN A 320 -10.97 3.51 -7.56
CA GLN A 320 -12.08 3.59 -8.51
C GLN A 320 -11.83 4.56 -9.67
N ASP A 321 -11.35 5.77 -9.38
CA ASP A 321 -11.20 6.84 -10.38
C ASP A 321 -9.90 6.72 -11.17
N VAL A 322 -8.88 6.09 -10.56
CA VAL A 322 -7.50 6.08 -11.08
C VAL A 322 -7.05 4.69 -11.50
N LEU A 323 -6.91 3.73 -10.58
CA LEU A 323 -6.40 2.38 -10.87
C LEU A 323 -7.31 1.59 -11.83
N ASN A 324 -8.63 1.70 -11.68
CA ASN A 324 -9.62 0.95 -12.48
C ASN A 324 -10.06 1.68 -13.76
N ASN A 325 -9.63 2.93 -13.97
CA ASN A 325 -10.00 3.72 -15.12
C ASN A 325 -9.05 3.48 -16.29
N GLN A 326 -9.54 2.86 -17.36
CA GLN A 326 -8.76 2.48 -18.54
C GLN A 326 -8.06 3.65 -19.25
N ASN A 327 -8.49 4.88 -18.98
CA ASN A 327 -7.91 6.09 -19.57
C ASN A 327 -6.69 6.62 -18.79
N THR A 328 -6.33 6.00 -17.66
CA THR A 328 -5.21 6.45 -16.84
C THR A 328 -3.94 5.65 -17.14
N LYS A 329 -2.78 6.27 -16.91
CA LYS A 329 -1.51 5.55 -17.00
C LYS A 329 -1.34 4.58 -15.85
N LEU A 330 -1.92 4.87 -14.67
CA LEU A 330 -1.91 3.94 -13.55
C LEU A 330 -2.61 2.62 -13.90
N TYR A 331 -3.74 2.66 -14.62
CA TYR A 331 -4.38 1.44 -15.11
C TYR A 331 -3.44 0.63 -16.00
N SER A 332 -2.76 1.28 -16.95
CA SER A 332 -1.82 0.61 -17.86
C SER A 332 -0.67 -0.05 -17.09
N LYS A 333 -0.12 0.64 -16.08
CA LYS A 333 0.90 0.09 -15.17
C LYS A 333 0.38 -1.08 -14.33
N ALA A 334 -0.86 -1.00 -13.86
CA ALA A 334 -1.50 -2.10 -13.14
C ALA A 334 -1.69 -3.32 -14.04
N GLN A 335 -2.08 -3.16 -15.31
CA GLN A 335 -2.14 -4.26 -16.28
C GLN A 335 -0.76 -4.85 -16.55
N TRP A 336 0.27 -4.01 -16.62
CA TRP A 336 1.65 -4.45 -16.75
C TRP A 336 2.05 -5.33 -15.56
N ILE A 337 1.84 -4.89 -14.32
CA ILE A 337 2.10 -5.72 -13.13
C ILE A 337 1.31 -7.02 -13.21
N LYS A 338 0.03 -6.93 -13.61
CA LYS A 338 -0.85 -8.08 -13.78
C LYS A 338 -0.42 -9.09 -14.84
N THR A 339 0.45 -8.71 -15.76
CA THR A 339 0.83 -9.58 -16.88
C THR A 339 2.28 -10.03 -16.79
N CYS A 340 3.18 -9.14 -16.36
CA CYS A 340 4.62 -9.24 -16.60
C CYS A 340 5.40 -9.76 -15.40
N VAL A 341 4.87 -9.58 -14.18
CA VAL A 341 5.52 -10.04 -12.94
C VAL A 341 5.17 -11.51 -12.65
N GLY A 342 4.34 -12.12 -13.50
CA GLY A 342 3.53 -13.29 -13.17
C GLY A 342 2.16 -12.80 -12.74
N THR A 343 1.09 -13.31 -13.36
CA THR A 343 -0.28 -12.85 -13.10
C THR A 343 -0.64 -12.93 -11.63
N PRO A 344 -0.88 -11.82 -10.88
CA PRO A 344 -1.61 -11.68 -9.60
C PRO A 344 -2.82 -12.56 -9.40
#